data_AF-A0A379PLJ9-F1
#
_entry.id   AF-A0A379PLJ9-F1
#
_cell.length_a   1.000
_cell.length_b   1.000
_cell.length_c   1.000
_cell.angle_alpha   90.00
_cell.angle_beta   90.00
_cell.angle_gamma   90.00
#
_symmetry.space_group_name_H-M   'P 1'
#
loop_
_entity.id
_entity.type
_entity.pdbx_description
1 polymer ?
#
loop_
_entity_poly.entity_id
_entity_poly.type
_entity_poly.pdbx_seq_one_letter_code
_entity_poly.pdbx_strand_id
1 'polypeptide(L)'
;MKSRCRESLLLYSGYFSVGVAFGGWIWWQLGGTKAMEYYTGFLVEQSLSMDNVFVMAMILGYFNIPRKYQHRVLFWGILGVIVLRAIMIGLGTALVQQFDWILYIFGRLPALQRRQDAAQR
;
A
#
# COMPACT_ATOMS: atom_id res chain seq x y z
N MET A 1 -21.57 -6.86 21.24
CA MET A 1 -20.71 -6.92 20.02
C MET A 1 -20.70 -5.62 19.21
N LYS A 2 -21.83 -4.88 19.10
CA LYS A 2 -21.94 -3.60 18.35
C LYS A 2 -21.07 -2.43 18.84
N SER A 3 -20.72 -2.35 20.14
CA SER A 3 -19.94 -1.23 20.69
C SER A 3 -18.46 -1.26 20.26
N ARG A 4 -17.81 -2.44 20.28
CA ARG A 4 -16.39 -2.60 19.95
C ARG A 4 -16.04 -2.28 18.50
N CYS A 5 -16.91 -2.65 17.53
CA CYS A 5 -16.67 -2.32 16.12
C CYS A 5 -16.64 -0.81 15.86
N ARG A 6 -17.51 -0.03 16.52
CA ARG A 6 -17.55 1.43 16.33
C ARG A 6 -16.28 2.08 16.83
N GLU A 7 -15.75 1.62 17.95
CA GLU A 7 -14.55 2.17 18.57
C GLU A 7 -13.28 1.80 17.79
N SER A 8 -13.18 0.56 17.31
CA SER A 8 -12.10 0.14 16.41
C SER A 8 -12.14 0.85 15.05
N LEU A 9 -13.34 1.08 14.48
CA LEU A 9 -13.48 1.88 13.26
C LEU A 9 -13.11 3.34 13.49
N LEU A 10 -13.54 3.93 14.62
CA LEU A 10 -13.25 5.33 14.95
C LEU A 10 -11.74 5.55 15.12
N LEU A 11 -11.07 4.67 15.86
CA LEU A 11 -9.61 4.70 16.02
C LEU A 11 -8.90 4.58 14.66
N TYR A 12 -9.28 3.59 13.84
CA TYR A 12 -8.69 3.43 12.50
C TYR A 12 -8.94 4.64 11.61
N SER A 13 -10.17 5.16 11.58
CA SER A 13 -10.51 6.36 10.82
C SER A 13 -9.73 7.58 11.30
N GLY A 14 -9.48 7.71 12.60
CA GLY A 14 -8.64 8.76 13.18
C GLY A 14 -7.21 8.70 12.66
N TYR A 15 -6.58 7.52 12.74
CA TYR A 15 -5.23 7.31 12.19
C TYR A 15 -5.16 7.57 10.68
N PHE A 16 -6.16 7.11 9.92
CA PHE A 16 -6.23 7.35 8.47
C PHE A 16 -6.37 8.84 8.15
N SER A 17 -7.19 9.57 8.92
CA SER A 17 -7.41 11.00 8.75
C SER A 17 -6.14 11.82 8.98
N VAL A 18 -5.32 11.41 9.95
CA VAL A 18 -4.01 12.03 10.21
C VAL A 18 -3.07 11.86 9.00
N GLY A 19 -3.03 10.67 8.39
CA GLY A 19 -2.20 10.41 7.20
C GLY A 19 -2.62 11.25 5.99
N VAL A 20 -3.93 11.43 5.78
CA VAL A 20 -4.48 12.29 4.72
C VAL A 20 -4.23 13.77 5.02
N ALA A 21 -4.42 14.21 6.28
CA ALA A 21 -4.15 15.58 6.69
C ALA A 21 -2.68 15.96 6.50
N PHE A 22 -1.75 15.02 6.77
CA PHE A 22 -0.33 15.20 6.50
C PHE A 22 -0.03 15.34 5.00
N GLY A 23 -0.71 14.59 4.14
CA GLY A 23 -0.62 14.77 2.68
C GLY A 23 -1.12 16.15 2.23
N GLY A 24 -2.17 16.67 2.86
CA GLY A 24 -2.67 18.04 2.65
C GLY A 24 -1.67 19.11 3.11
N TRP A 25 -0.99 18.87 4.24
CA TRP A 25 0.10 19.73 4.71
C TRP A 25 1.30 19.73 3.75
N ILE A 26 1.68 18.56 3.22
CA ILE A 26 2.72 18.45 2.19
C ILE A 26 2.33 19.22 0.93
N TRP A 27 1.06 19.19 0.53
CA TRP A 27 0.59 19.95 -0.62
C TRP A 27 0.80 21.45 -0.43
N TRP A 28 0.53 21.96 0.77
CA TRP A 28 0.69 23.38 1.07
C TRP A 28 2.16 23.82 1.14
N GLN A 29 3.06 22.96 1.64
CA GLN A 29 4.47 23.30 1.88
C GLN A 29 5.42 22.95 0.71
N LEU A 30 5.24 21.80 0.06
CA LEU A 30 6.18 21.26 -0.94
C LEU A 30 5.60 21.26 -2.38
N GLY A 31 4.36 21.73 -2.56
CA GLY A 31 3.69 21.82 -3.87
C GLY A 31 3.01 20.53 -4.33
N GLY A 32 2.18 20.65 -5.37
CA GLY A 32 1.28 19.58 -5.83
C GLY A 32 1.98 18.30 -6.28
N THR A 33 3.18 18.39 -6.87
CA THR A 33 3.92 17.22 -7.36
C THR A 33 4.37 16.30 -6.22
N LYS A 34 4.89 16.88 -5.12
CA LYS A 34 5.34 16.11 -3.95
C LYS A 34 4.18 15.55 -3.13
N ALA A 35 3.07 16.29 -3.05
CA ALA A 35 1.84 15.78 -2.48
C ALA A 35 1.30 14.58 -3.28
N MET A 36 1.32 14.65 -4.61
CA MET A 36 0.85 13.55 -5.46
C MET A 36 1.72 12.29 -5.30
N GLU A 37 3.05 12.45 -5.23
CA GLU A 37 3.98 11.35 -4.91
C GLU A 37 3.67 10.73 -3.54
N TYR A 38 3.44 11.56 -2.51
CA TYR A 38 3.08 11.09 -1.18
C TYR A 38 1.74 10.34 -1.14
N TYR A 39 0.69 10.89 -1.75
CA TYR A 39 -0.61 10.22 -1.81
C TYR A 39 -0.56 8.93 -2.61
N THR A 40 0.22 8.90 -3.69
CA THR A 40 0.41 7.67 -4.48
C THR A 40 1.10 6.60 -3.64
N GLY A 41 2.16 6.94 -2.91
CA GLY A 41 2.82 6.02 -1.99
C GLY A 41 1.90 5.55 -0.86
N PHE A 42 1.20 6.47 -0.22
CA PHE A 42 0.24 6.18 0.86
C PHE A 42 -0.88 5.23 0.40
N LEU A 43 -1.45 5.45 -0.79
CA LEU A 43 -2.46 4.57 -1.35
C LEU A 43 -1.89 3.19 -1.70
N VAL A 44 -0.67 3.13 -2.26
CA VAL A 44 0.00 1.85 -2.56
C VAL A 44 0.24 1.03 -1.30
N GLU A 45 0.73 1.66 -0.22
CA GLU A 45 0.95 0.98 1.07
C GLU A 45 -0.36 0.44 1.67
N GLN A 46 -1.45 1.23 1.59
CA GLN A 46 -2.76 0.78 2.06
C GLN A 46 -3.36 -0.33 1.21
N SER A 47 -3.27 -0.25 -0.12
CA SER A 47 -3.73 -1.30 -1.03
C SER A 47 -2.98 -2.61 -0.78
N LEU A 48 -1.65 -2.55 -0.61
CA LEU A 48 -0.82 -3.72 -0.35
C LEU A 48 -1.12 -4.36 1.00
N SER A 49 -1.55 -3.58 1.99
CA SER A 49 -1.99 -4.08 3.31
C SER A 49 -3.36 -4.75 3.24
N MET A 50 -4.29 -4.17 2.48
CA MET A 50 -5.66 -4.67 2.31
C MET A 50 -5.72 -5.98 1.51
N ASP A 51 -4.84 -6.14 0.51
CA ASP A 51 -4.72 -7.36 -0.31
C ASP A 51 -4.45 -8.62 0.54
N ASN A 52 -3.53 -8.54 1.51
CA ASN A 52 -3.19 -9.68 2.38
C ASN A 52 -4.36 -10.07 3.30
N VAL A 53 -5.06 -9.09 3.87
CA VAL A 53 -6.19 -9.34 4.78
C VAL A 53 -7.37 -9.92 4.00
N PHE A 54 -7.59 -9.46 2.77
CA PHE A 54 -8.66 -9.94 1.91
C PHE A 54 -8.50 -11.42 1.53
N VAL A 55 -7.31 -11.81 1.04
CA VAL A 55 -7.00 -13.22 0.73
C VAL A 55 -7.20 -14.10 1.95
N MET A 56 -6.72 -13.66 3.12
CA MET A 56 -6.88 -14.43 4.35
C MET A 56 -8.35 -14.57 4.77
N ALA A 57 -9.14 -13.51 4.66
CA ALA A 57 -10.58 -13.55 4.95
C ALA A 57 -11.33 -14.50 4.00
N MET A 58 -10.97 -14.52 2.71
CA MET A 58 -11.56 -15.42 1.71
C MET A 58 -11.26 -16.89 2.02
N ILE A 59 -9.99 -17.21 2.32
CA ILE A 59 -9.57 -18.58 2.67
C ILE A 59 -10.30 -19.05 3.94
N LEU A 60 -10.34 -18.22 4.99
CA LEU A 60 -11.01 -18.57 6.25
C LEU A 60 -12.52 -18.73 6.08
N GLY A 61 -13.14 -17.90 5.23
CA GLY A 61 -14.55 -18.00 4.88
C GLY A 61 -14.87 -19.29 4.13
N TYR A 62 -14.01 -19.68 3.18
CA TYR A 62 -14.21 -20.88 2.34
C TYR A 62 -14.19 -22.19 3.13
N PHE A 63 -13.25 -22.33 4.08
CA PHE A 63 -13.06 -23.59 4.81
C PHE A 63 -13.97 -23.79 6.04
N ASN A 64 -14.76 -22.77 6.44
CA ASN A 64 -15.71 -22.81 7.56
C ASN A 64 -15.20 -23.60 8.80
N ILE A 65 -13.95 -23.32 9.20
CA ILE A 65 -13.17 -24.18 10.10
C ILE A 65 -13.69 -24.08 11.55
N PRO A 66 -14.07 -25.19 12.22
CA PRO A 66 -14.50 -25.17 13.61
C PRO A 66 -13.40 -24.67 14.56
N ARG A 67 -13.80 -23.84 15.54
CA ARG A 67 -12.90 -23.03 16.41
C ARG A 67 -11.79 -23.82 17.13
N LYS A 68 -11.97 -25.13 17.31
CA LYS A 68 -11.01 -26.00 18.02
C LYS A 68 -9.70 -26.22 17.25
N TYR A 69 -9.71 -26.09 15.91
CA TYR A 69 -8.52 -26.24 15.06
C TYR A 69 -8.06 -24.93 14.39
N GLN A 70 -8.81 -23.84 14.58
CA GLN A 70 -8.53 -22.55 13.94
C GLN A 70 -7.10 -22.07 14.20
N HIS A 71 -6.57 -22.17 15.43
CA HIS A 71 -5.24 -21.63 15.70
C HIS A 71 -4.10 -22.27 14.88
N ARG A 72 -4.14 -23.58 14.60
CA ARG A 72 -3.08 -24.24 13.83
C ARG A 72 -3.21 -23.99 12.33
N VAL A 73 -4.42 -24.10 11.79
CA VAL A 73 -4.65 -23.87 10.35
C VAL A 73 -4.46 -22.40 9.99
N LEU A 74 -4.90 -21.49 10.87
CA LEU A 74 -4.70 -20.05 10.72
C LEU A 74 -3.22 -19.71 10.73
N PHE A 75 -2.43 -20.29 11.64
CA PHE A 75 -1.00 -20.03 11.72
C PHE A 75 -0.25 -20.52 10.46
N TRP A 76 -0.51 -21.76 10.02
CA TRP A 76 0.10 -22.29 8.79
C TRP A 76 -0.37 -21.54 7.52
N GLY A 77 -1.62 -21.08 7.49
CA GLY A 77 -2.14 -20.27 6.39
C GLY A 77 -1.52 -18.87 6.32
N ILE A 78 -1.43 -18.17 7.46
CA ILE A 78 -0.77 -16.86 7.55
C ILE A 78 0.70 -17.00 7.17
N LEU A 79 1.39 -18.04 7.66
CA LEU A 79 2.79 -18.30 7.33
C LEU A 79 2.96 -18.54 5.82
N GLY A 80 2.09 -19.34 5.20
CA GLY A 80 2.10 -19.59 3.76
C GLY A 80 1.87 -18.34 2.92
N VAL A 81 0.90 -17.49 3.29
CA VAL A 81 0.60 -16.23 2.59
C VAL A 81 1.76 -15.24 2.73
N ILE A 82 2.34 -15.09 3.92
CA ILE A 82 3.49 -14.19 4.13
C ILE A 82 4.70 -14.64 3.30
N VAL A 83 4.95 -15.94 3.22
CA VAL A 83 6.05 -16.50 2.41
C VAL A 83 5.80 -16.27 0.92
N LEU A 84 4.60 -16.56 0.43
CA LEU A 84 4.24 -16.32 -0.97
C LEU A 84 4.38 -14.83 -1.33
N ARG A 85 3.96 -13.94 -0.43
CA ARG A 85 4.12 -12.49 -0.59
C ARG A 85 5.58 -12.08 -0.63
N ALA A 86 6.43 -12.60 0.26
CA ALA A 86 7.87 -12.31 0.26
C ALA A 86 8.53 -12.76 -1.05
N ILE A 87 8.14 -13.92 -1.57
CA ILE A 87 8.62 -14.43 -2.86
C ILE A 87 8.13 -13.57 -4.02
N MET A 88 6.85 -13.22 -4.08
CA MET A 88 6.27 -12.39 -5.13
C MET A 88 6.87 -10.98 -5.16
N ILE A 89 7.08 -10.37 -3.98
CA ILE A 89 7.74 -9.07 -3.88
C ILE A 89 9.21 -9.18 -4.33
N GLY A 90 9.96 -10.18 -3.85
CA GLY A 90 11.37 -10.38 -4.22
C GLY A 90 11.57 -10.70 -5.71
N LEU A 91 10.67 -11.48 -6.31
CA LEU A 91 10.65 -11.72 -7.75
C LEU A 91 10.24 -10.46 -8.51
N GLY A 92 9.22 -9.74 -8.04
CA GLY A 92 8.76 -8.50 -8.65
C GLY A 92 9.84 -7.42 -8.69
N THR A 93 10.59 -7.23 -7.60
CA THR A 93 11.71 -6.28 -7.57
C THR A 93 12.84 -6.70 -8.50
N ALA A 94 13.22 -7.98 -8.50
CA ALA A 94 14.26 -8.50 -9.38
C ALA A 94 13.87 -8.38 -10.87
N LEU A 95 12.58 -8.56 -11.19
CA LEU A 95 12.06 -8.41 -12.54
C LEU A 95 12.07 -6.93 -12.97
N VAL A 96 11.63 -6.01 -12.10
CA VAL A 96 11.67 -4.56 -12.36
C VAL A 96 13.10 -4.06 -12.60
N GLN A 97 14.08 -4.56 -11.85
CA GLN A 97 15.50 -4.24 -12.06
C GLN A 97 16.03 -4.69 -13.44
N GLN A 98 15.47 -5.74 -14.04
CA GLN A 98 15.81 -6.12 -15.43
C GLN A 98 15.08 -5.25 -16.47
N PHE A 99 13.93 -4.67 -16.11
CA PHE A 99 13.14 -3.76 -16.96
C PHE A 99 13.40 -2.26 -16.68
N ASP A 100 14.53 -1.91 -16.05
CA ASP A 100 14.93 -0.53 -15.72
C ASP A 100 14.96 0.41 -16.95
N TRP A 101 15.10 -0.13 -18.16
CA TRP A 101 14.96 0.60 -19.42
C TRP A 101 13.60 1.32 -19.54
N ILE A 102 12.50 0.69 -19.10
CA ILE A 102 11.16 1.28 -19.21
C ILE A 102 10.98 2.39 -18.16
N LEU A 103 11.52 2.20 -16.95
CA LEU A 103 11.50 3.20 -15.88
C LEU A 103 12.36 4.42 -16.21
N TYR A 104 13.43 4.27 -16.99
CA TYR A 104 14.23 5.41 -17.45
C TYR A 104 13.47 6.29 -18.46
N ILE A 105 12.60 5.69 -19.29
CA ILE A 105 11.70 6.43 -20.21
C ILE A 105 10.62 7.20 -19.43
N PHE A 106 10.06 6.63 -18.36
CA PHE A 106 9.06 7.31 -17.51
C PHE A 106 9.67 8.26 -16.46
N GLY A 107 10.90 8.00 -16.00
CA GLY A 107 11.62 8.78 -14.98
C GLY A 107 12.37 10.00 -15.54
N ARG A 108 12.58 10.09 -16.85
CA ARG A 108 13.22 11.26 -17.48
C ARG A 108 12.26 12.42 -17.77
N LEU A 109 10.95 12.17 -17.75
CA LEU A 109 9.94 13.19 -18.03
C LEU A 109 9.86 14.32 -16.96
N PRO A 110 9.97 14.06 -15.64
CA PRO A 110 9.91 15.14 -14.63
C PRO A 110 11.14 16.05 -14.57
N ALA A 111 12.31 15.58 -15.02
CA ALA A 111 13.57 16.35 -14.99
C ALA A 111 13.74 17.26 -16.21
N LEU A 112 13.04 16.99 -17.32
CA LEU A 112 13.06 17.83 -18.53
C LEU A 112 11.99 18.93 -18.50
N GLN A 113 10.90 18.77 -17.75
CA GLN A 113 9.87 19.80 -17.58
C GLN A 113 10.42 21.03 -16.82
N ARG A 114 11.30 20.80 -15.83
CA ARG A 114 11.88 21.86 -14.98
C ARG A 114 12.85 22.80 -15.70
N ARG A 115 13.29 22.47 -16.92
CA ARG A 115 14.18 23.32 -17.74
C ARG A 115 13.45 24.18 -18.76
N GLN A 116 12.19 23.90 -19.10
CA GLN A 116 11.42 24.73 -20.03
C GLN A 116 10.79 25.94 -19.32
N ASP A 117 10.41 25.82 -18.05
CA ASP A 117 9.83 26.94 -17.27
C ASP A 117 10.82 28.07 -16.97
N ALA A 118 12.13 27.78 -16.94
CA ALA A 118 13.18 28.76 -16.68
C ALA A 118 13.64 29.52 -17.95
N ALA A 119 13.26 29.07 -19.14
CA ALA A 119 13.64 29.68 -20.43
C ALA A 119 12.56 30.61 -21.01
N GLN A 120 11.42 30.77 -20.31
CA GLN A 120 10.32 31.63 -20.73
C GLN A 120 10.12 32.88 -19.84
N ARG A 121 11.12 33.23 -19.01
CA ARG A 121 11.24 34.55 -18.36
C ARG A 121 12.39 35.35 -18.95
#